data_AF-A0A4Q3HIK1-F1
#
_entry.id   AF-A0A4Q3HIK1-F1
#
_cell.length_a   1.000
_cell.length_b   1.000
_cell.length_c   1.000
_cell.angle_alpha   90.00
_cell.angle_beta   90.00
_cell.angle_gamma   90.00
#
_symmetry.space_group_name_H-M   'P 1'
#
loop_
_entity.id
_entity.type
_entity.pdbx_description
1 polymer ?
#
loop_
_entity_poly.entity_id
_entity_poly.type
_entity_poly.pdbx_seq_one_letter_code
_entity_poly.pdbx_strand_id
1 'polypeptide(L)' 'PVDIPADGDFGAAFGAARLGLIAATGADPVAVCSAPKTEAVIEPEAGLHGAYEAAYQRYRTAYPAIRGLMN' A
#
# COMPACT_ATOMS: atom_id res chain seq x y z
N PRO A 1 2.87 -11.00 -3.12
CA PRO A 1 2.20 -10.28 -4.22
C PRO A 1 1.97 -8.82 -3.81
N VAL A 2 2.04 -7.91 -4.78
CA VAL A 2 1.64 -6.50 -4.63
C VAL A 2 0.71 -6.18 -5.78
N ASP A 3 -0.51 -5.74 -5.45
CA ASP A 3 -1.53 -5.39 -6.43
C ASP A 3 -1.32 -3.96 -6.90
N ILE A 4 -1.29 -3.77 -8.21
CA ILE A 4 -1.28 -2.46 -8.87
C ILE A 4 -2.74 -2.12 -9.20
N PRO A 5 -3.32 -1.08 -8.57
CA PRO A 5 -4.67 -0.65 -8.92
C PRO A 5 -4.68 -0.09 -10.34
N ALA A 6 -5.78 -0.30 -11.07
CA ALA A 6 -6.01 0.36 -12.34
C ALA A 6 -6.05 1.89 -12.17
N ASP A 7 -5.68 2.61 -13.22
CA ASP A 7 -5.77 4.07 -13.24
C ASP A 7 -7.17 4.57 -12.85
N GLY A 8 -7.22 5.52 -11.91
CA GLY A 8 -8.45 6.16 -11.45
C GLY A 8 -8.22 7.06 -10.23
N ASP A 9 -9.18 7.94 -9.93
CA ASP A 9 -9.15 8.77 -8.73
C ASP A 9 -9.82 8.04 -7.56
N PHE A 10 -9.01 7.28 -6.84
CA PHE A 10 -9.41 6.59 -5.60
C PHE A 10 -8.87 7.30 -4.35
N GLY A 11 -8.55 8.60 -4.49
CA GLY A 11 -7.97 9.40 -3.41
C GLY A 11 -8.97 9.79 -2.33
N ALA A 12 -8.52 10.63 -1.39
CA ALA A 12 -9.30 11.03 -0.22
C ALA A 12 -10.64 11.71 -0.58
N ALA A 13 -10.69 12.48 -1.67
CA ALA A 13 -11.91 13.14 -2.13
C ALA A 13 -13.01 12.13 -2.51
N PHE A 14 -12.65 11.07 -3.25
CA PHE A 14 -13.58 10.00 -3.58
C PHE A 14 -14.02 9.22 -2.33
N GLY A 15 -13.11 9.02 -1.38
CA GLY A 15 -13.44 8.47 -0.06
C GLY A 15 -14.49 9.30 0.69
N ALA A 16 -14.34 10.63 0.71
CA ALA A 16 -15.31 11.52 1.33
C ALA A 16 -16.69 11.46 0.64
N ALA A 17 -16.72 11.39 -0.69
CA ALA A 17 -17.97 11.22 -1.44
C ALA A 17 -18.69 9.90 -1.08
N ARG A 18 -17.94 8.78 -0.94
CA ARG A 18 -18.48 7.49 -0.49
C ARG A 18 -19.06 7.56 0.93
N LEU A 19 -18.41 8.27 1.85
CA LEU A 19 -18.95 8.49 3.20
C LEU A 19 -20.26 9.29 3.16
N GLY A 20 -20.34 10.32 2.31
CA GLY A 20 -21.59 11.06 2.08
C GLY A 20 -22.71 10.17 1.54
N LEU A 21 -22.40 9.29 0.58
CA LEU A 21 -23.34 8.31 0.04
C LEU A 21 -23.87 7.36 1.14
N ILE A 22 -22.99 6.81 1.97
CA ILE A 22 -23.36 5.92 3.08
C ILE A 22 -24.29 6.64 4.05
N ALA A 23 -23.93 7.85 4.49
CA ALA A 23 -24.75 8.63 5.41
C ALA A 23 -26.13 8.96 4.84
N ALA A 24 -26.22 9.27 3.54
CA ALA A 24 -27.48 9.62 2.88
C ALA A 24 -28.40 8.41 2.62
N THR A 25 -27.85 7.21 2.42
CA THR A 25 -28.62 6.05 1.94
C THR A 25 -28.73 4.92 2.97
N GLY A 26 -27.92 4.94 4.02
CA GLY A 26 -27.79 3.81 4.95
C GLY A 26 -27.16 2.57 4.32
N ALA A 27 -26.52 2.70 3.15
CA ALA A 27 -25.86 1.58 2.48
C ALA A 27 -24.76 0.97 3.35
N ASP A 28 -24.58 -0.35 3.23
CA ASP A 28 -23.52 -1.08 3.93
C ASP A 28 -22.14 -0.53 3.54
N PRO A 29 -21.34 -0.03 4.50
CA PRO A 29 -19.99 0.46 4.24
C PRO A 29 -19.08 -0.57 3.56
N VAL A 30 -19.24 -1.87 3.86
CA VAL A 30 -18.42 -2.93 3.25
C VAL A 30 -18.69 -3.05 1.75
N ALA A 31 -19.94 -2.89 1.34
CA ALA A 31 -20.33 -2.90 -0.06
C ALA A 31 -19.90 -1.63 -0.82
N VAL A 32 -19.91 -0.47 -0.15
CA VAL A 32 -19.55 0.82 -0.77
C VAL A 32 -18.04 1.04 -0.87
N CYS A 33 -17.29 0.67 0.17
CA CYS A 33 -15.85 0.88 0.28
C CYS A 33 -15.04 -0.28 -0.32
N SER A 34 -15.40 -0.71 -1.52
CA SER A 34 -14.67 -1.76 -2.24
C SER A 34 -13.31 -1.27 -2.74
N ALA A 35 -12.35 -2.20 -2.80
CA ALA A 35 -11.06 -1.99 -3.45
C ALA A 35 -11.26 -1.67 -4.94
N PRO A 36 -10.43 -0.79 -5.53
CA PRO A 36 -10.46 -0.57 -6.96
C PRO A 36 -10.09 -1.87 -7.71
N LYS A 37 -10.39 -1.90 -9.01
CA LYS A 37 -9.99 -3.01 -9.86
C LYS A 37 -8.46 -3.08 -9.91
N THR A 38 -7.91 -4.28 -9.70
CA THR A 38 -6.48 -4.55 -9.92
C THR A 38 -6.18 -4.59 -11.42
N GLU A 39 -5.20 -3.82 -11.86
CA GLU A 39 -4.69 -3.83 -13.24
C GLU A 39 -3.63 -4.91 -13.45
N ALA A 40 -2.70 -5.02 -12.49
CA ALA A 40 -1.64 -6.02 -12.54
C ALA A 40 -1.26 -6.48 -11.12
N VAL A 41 -0.68 -7.67 -11.02
CA VAL A 41 -0.13 -8.22 -9.77
C VAL A 41 1.36 -8.43 -9.96
N ILE A 42 2.16 -7.88 -9.06
CA ILE A 42 3.60 -8.12 -9.02
C ILE A 42 3.88 -9.24 -8.02
N GLU A 43 4.40 -10.35 -8.52
CA GLU A 43 4.79 -11.48 -7.67
C GLU A 43 6.22 -11.31 -7.13
N PRO A 44 6.51 -11.85 -5.93
CA PRO A 44 7.88 -11.91 -5.44
C PRO A 44 8.74 -12.81 -6.33
N GLU A 45 9.92 -12.34 -6.67
CA GLU A 45 10.91 -13.20 -7.34
C GLU A 45 11.61 -14.09 -6.31
N ALA A 46 11.17 -15.35 -6.19
CA ALA A 46 11.62 -16.26 -5.15
C ALA A 46 13.16 -16.47 -5.13
N GLY A 47 13.80 -16.47 -6.30
CA GLY A 47 15.26 -16.59 -6.43
C GLY A 47 16.06 -15.44 -5.81
N LEU A 48 15.43 -14.27 -5.61
CA LEU A 48 16.08 -13.09 -5.05
C LEU A 48 15.83 -12.90 -3.55
N HIS A 49 14.99 -13.74 -2.93
CA HIS A 49 14.56 -13.55 -1.55
C HIS A 49 15.75 -13.48 -0.57
N GLY A 50 16.68 -14.43 -0.64
CA GLY A 50 17.85 -14.44 0.24
C GLY A 50 18.80 -13.26 0.03
N ALA A 51 18.96 -12.81 -1.22
CA ALA A 51 19.80 -11.66 -1.55
C ALA A 51 19.20 -10.36 -0.99
N TYR A 52 17.89 -10.17 -1.12
CA TYR A 52 17.18 -9.03 -0.56
C TYR A 52 17.15 -9.04 0.97
N GLU A 53 17.00 -10.21 1.60
CA GLU A 53 17.05 -10.32 3.06
C GLU A 53 18.44 -9.91 3.60
N ALA A 54 19.52 -10.41 2.99
CA ALA A 54 20.88 -10.00 3.37
C ALA A 54 21.10 -8.49 3.20
N ALA A 55 20.57 -7.89 2.13
CA ALA A 55 20.63 -6.45 1.91
C ALA A 55 19.82 -5.66 2.94
N TYR A 56 18.62 -6.13 3.28
CA TYR A 56 17.76 -5.52 4.27
C TYR A 56 18.40 -5.51 5.67
N GLN A 57 19.04 -6.61 6.07
CA GLN A 57 19.77 -6.67 7.35
C GLN A 57 20.91 -5.65 7.41
N ARG A 58 21.70 -5.52 6.32
CA ARG A 58 22.75 -4.49 6.23
C ARG A 58 22.18 -3.08 6.40
N TYR A 59 21.08 -2.77 5.72
CA TYR A 59 20.40 -1.48 5.87
C TYR A 59 19.96 -1.24 7.33
N ARG A 60 19.31 -2.22 7.95
CA ARG A 60 18.83 -2.12 9.34
C ARG A 60 19.93 -1.86 10.35
N THR A 61 21.10 -2.46 10.17
CA THR A 61 22.27 -2.22 11.05
C THR A 61 22.89 -0.86 10.80
N ALA A 62 22.98 -0.43 9.53
CA ALA A 62 23.62 0.84 9.16
C ALA A 62 22.77 2.07 9.55
N TYR A 63 21.44 1.99 9.42
CA TYR A 63 20.53 3.12 9.65
C TYR A 63 20.73 3.82 11.01
N PRO A 64 20.71 3.14 12.19
CA PRO A 64 20.89 3.82 13.45
C PRO A 64 22.28 4.45 13.61
N ALA A 65 23.33 3.84 13.06
CA ALA A 65 24.68 4.38 13.09
C ALA A 65 24.78 5.69 12.29
N ILE A 66 24.16 5.74 11.10
CA ILE A 66 24.13 6.94 10.26
C ILE A 66 23.24 8.01 10.87
N ARG A 67 22.02 7.66 11.31
CA ARG A 67 21.09 8.61 11.95
C ARG A 67 21.70 9.28 13.18
N GLY A 68 22.52 8.55 13.95
CA GLY A 68 23.21 9.10 15.12
C GLY A 68 24.24 10.20 14.80
N LEU A 69 24.72 10.27 13.56
CA LEU A 69 25.66 11.29 13.07
C LEU A 69 24.95 12.52 12.48
N MET A 70 23.64 12.45 12.25
CA MET A 70 22.83 13.54 11.68
C MET A 70 22.24 14.48 12.75
N ASN A 71 22.75 14.40 13.98
CA ASN A 71 22.38 15.26 15.10
C ASN A 71 23.42 16.36 15.32
#